data_AF-A0AAV2HZC2-F1
#
_entry.id   AF-A0AAV2HZC2-F1
#
_cell.length_a   1.000
_cell.length_b   1.000
_cell.length_c   1.000
_cell.angle_alpha   90.00
_cell.angle_beta   90.00
_cell.angle_gamma   90.00
#
_symmetry.space_group_name_H-M   'P 1'
#
loop_
_entity.id
_entity.type
_entity.pdbx_description
1 polymer ?
#
loop_
_entity_poly.entity_id
_entity_poly.type
_entity_poly.pdbx_seq_one_letter_code
_entity_poly.pdbx_strand_id
1 'polypeptide(L)'
;KCCRRHDLCPLVIPRLAWKYGTFNFRLHTISHCRCDRKFRKCLKSSNSPLAHLIGQIFFNVVGPQCFKFNKETTCLQRFWWGGCREWGESKVAYVKKQRRFK
;
A
#
# COMPACT_ATOMS: atom_id res chain seq x y z
N LYS A 1 -7.85 5.30 18.10
CA LYS A 1 -8.79 5.41 16.95
C LYS A 1 -8.11 5.42 15.57
N CYS A 2 -7.05 6.22 15.35
CA CYS A 2 -6.38 6.30 14.03
C CYS A 2 -5.81 4.96 13.55
N CYS A 3 -5.08 4.22 14.39
CA CYS A 3 -4.46 2.93 14.03
C CYS A 3 -5.52 1.89 13.62
N ARG A 4 -6.55 1.67 14.45
CA ARG A 4 -7.67 0.75 14.12
C ARG A 4 -8.32 1.05 12.77
N ARG A 5 -8.47 2.33 12.39
CA ARG A 5 -9.01 2.70 11.07
C ARG A 5 -8.03 2.42 9.93
N HIS A 6 -6.73 2.50 10.20
CA HIS A 6 -5.67 2.16 9.24
C HIS A 6 -5.57 0.65 9.04
N ASP A 7 -5.65 -0.15 10.11
CA ASP A 7 -5.62 -1.61 10.05
C ASP A 7 -6.79 -2.19 9.25
N LEU A 8 -7.96 -1.55 9.31
CA LEU A 8 -9.15 -1.90 8.53
C LEU A 8 -9.10 -1.40 7.07
N CYS A 9 -7.91 -1.11 6.52
CA CYS A 9 -7.79 -0.73 5.13
C CYS A 9 -8.24 -1.88 4.21
N PRO A 10 -9.21 -1.67 3.30
CA PRO A 10 -9.72 -2.74 2.44
C PRO A 10 -8.73 -3.16 1.35
N LEU A 11 -7.76 -2.31 1.04
CA LEU A 11 -6.81 -2.49 -0.05
C LEU A 11 -5.40 -2.60 0.53
N VAL A 12 -4.96 -3.83 0.67
CA VAL A 12 -3.64 -4.21 1.19
C VAL A 12 -3.00 -5.27 0.32
N ILE A 13 -1.67 -5.26 0.23
CA ILE A 13 -0.86 -6.36 -0.31
C ILE A 13 -0.10 -6.97 0.88
N PRO A 14 -0.38 -8.24 1.26
CA PRO A 14 0.26 -8.89 2.40
C PRO A 14 1.78 -8.96 2.26
N ARG A 15 2.49 -9.23 3.36
CA ARG A 15 3.94 -9.49 3.34
C ARG A 15 4.24 -10.71 2.47
N LEU A 16 5.32 -10.68 1.70
CA LEU A 16 5.81 -11.81 0.89
C LEU A 16 4.74 -12.47 0.01
N ALA A 17 3.80 -11.68 -0.51
CA ALA A 17 2.66 -12.18 -1.28
C ALA A 17 2.48 -11.41 -2.59
N TRP A 18 1.95 -12.11 -3.60
CA TRP A 18 1.47 -11.52 -4.85
C TRP A 18 0.04 -11.04 -4.68
N LYS A 19 -0.22 -9.79 -5.05
CA LYS A 19 -1.59 -9.28 -5.19
C LYS A 19 -1.61 -8.09 -6.13
N TYR A 20 -2.70 -7.92 -6.88
CA TYR A 20 -2.86 -6.81 -7.83
C TYR A 20 -1.72 -6.69 -8.85
N GLY A 21 -1.17 -7.82 -9.31
CA GLY A 21 -0.05 -7.83 -10.26
C GLY A 21 1.31 -7.40 -9.67
N THR A 22 1.44 -7.32 -8.34
CA THR A 22 2.69 -6.90 -7.69
C THR A 22 3.06 -7.82 -6.54
N PHE A 23 4.35 -8.15 -6.44
CA PHE A 23 4.87 -8.85 -5.27
C PHE A 23 5.34 -7.86 -4.20
N ASN A 24 4.90 -8.06 -2.97
CA ASN A 24 5.42 -7.31 -1.84
C ASN A 24 6.62 -8.02 -1.19
N PHE A 25 7.82 -7.66 -1.61
CA PHE A 25 9.09 -8.18 -1.04
C PHE A 25 9.33 -7.82 0.44
N ARG A 26 8.46 -7.00 1.06
CA ARG A 26 8.65 -6.52 2.44
C ARG A 26 8.08 -7.52 3.43
N LEU A 27 8.69 -7.56 4.62
CA LEU A 27 8.25 -8.35 5.77
C LEU A 27 7.04 -7.75 6.51
N HIS A 28 6.39 -6.74 5.93
CA HIS A 28 5.19 -6.11 6.46
C HIS A 28 4.18 -5.88 5.33
N THR A 29 2.90 -5.79 5.71
CA THR A 29 1.80 -5.48 4.79
C THR A 29 1.92 -4.05 4.28
N ILE A 30 1.83 -3.86 2.96
CA ILE A 30 1.71 -2.52 2.37
C ILE A 30 0.24 -2.19 2.14
N SER A 31 -0.15 -0.98 2.54
CA SER A 31 -1.52 -0.48 2.39
C SER A 31 -1.63 0.46 1.20
N HIS A 32 -2.86 0.65 0.71
CA HIS A 32 -3.10 1.62 -0.35
C HIS A 32 -2.79 3.05 0.15
N CYS A 33 -2.14 3.87 -0.67
CA CYS A 33 -1.70 5.22 -0.30
C CYS A 33 -2.83 6.14 0.21
N ARG A 34 -4.09 5.85 -0.11
CA ARG A 34 -5.26 6.57 0.44
C ARG A 34 -5.45 6.29 1.94
N CYS A 35 -5.23 5.05 2.39
CA CYS A 35 -5.31 4.67 3.79
C CYS A 35 -4.21 5.38 4.60
N ASP A 36 -2.97 5.31 4.14
CA ASP A 36 -1.84 5.94 4.84
C ASP A 36 -1.96 7.47 4.88
N ARG A 37 -2.50 8.10 3.82
CA ARG A 37 -2.79 9.54 3.83
C ARG A 37 -3.86 9.91 4.86
N LYS A 38 -4.93 9.12 4.97
CA LYS A 38 -5.97 9.32 6.00
C LYS A 38 -5.39 9.10 7.39
N PHE A 39 -4.55 8.09 7.56
CA PHE A 39 -3.87 7.80 8.82
C PHE A 39 -2.99 8.97 9.26
N ARG A 40 -2.15 9.49 8.35
CA ARG A 40 -1.34 10.69 8.62
C ARG A 40 -2.18 11.89 9.03
N LYS A 41 -3.27 12.17 8.30
CA LYS A 41 -4.17 13.28 8.64
C LYS A 41 -4.77 13.11 10.03
N CYS A 42 -5.22 11.89 10.35
CA CYS A 42 -5.80 11.56 11.65
C CYS A 42 -4.79 11.76 12.79
N LEU A 43 -3.54 11.32 12.61
CA LEU A 43 -2.49 11.51 13.61
C LEU A 43 -2.15 12.99 13.80
N LYS A 44 -2.08 13.78 12.72
CA LYS A 44 -1.82 15.23 12.79
C LYS A 44 -2.95 16.02 13.44
N SER A 45 -4.20 15.60 13.28
CA SER A 45 -5.36 16.26 13.88
C SER A 45 -5.60 15.86 15.34
N SER A 46 -4.80 14.94 15.88
CA SER A 46 -4.94 14.46 17.26
C SER A 46 -4.06 15.28 18.19
N ASN A 47 -4.64 15.79 19.28
CA ASN A 47 -3.91 16.54 20.31
C ASN A 47 -3.05 15.65 21.24
N SER A 48 -3.06 14.33 21.04
CA SER A 48 -2.28 13.39 21.84
C SER A 48 -0.79 13.39 21.42
N PRO A 49 0.16 13.59 22.35
CA PRO A 49 1.60 13.45 22.06
C PRO A 49 1.97 12.08 21.49
N LEU A 50 1.29 11.03 21.96
CA LEU A 50 1.48 9.66 21.47
C LEU A 50 1.12 9.54 19.98
N ALA A 51 0.11 10.26 19.50
CA ALA A 51 -0.24 10.26 18.08
C ALA A 51 0.88 10.87 17.21
N HIS A 52 1.54 11.92 17.71
CA HIS A 52 2.68 12.52 17.02
C HIS A 52 3.87 11.55 16.98
N LEU A 53 4.20 10.91 18.10
CA LEU A 53 5.26 9.90 18.18
C LEU A 53 5.01 8.72 17.22
N ILE A 54 3.79 8.17 17.21
CA ILE A 54 3.40 7.11 16.28
C ILE A 54 3.58 7.57 14.82
N GLY A 55 3.22 8.82 14.52
CA GLY A 55 3.43 9.41 13.19
C GLY A 55 4.90 9.44 12.79
N GLN A 56 5.79 9.84 13.69
CA GLN A 56 7.23 9.85 13.43
C GLN A 56 7.78 8.43 13.25
N ILE A 57 7.47 7.50 14.15
CA ILE A 57 7.94 6.11 14.05
C ILE A 57 7.46 5.50 12.73
N PHE A 58 6.17 5.59 12.44
CA PHE A 58 5.59 4.93 11.26
C PHE A 58 6.14 5.53 9.95
N PHE A 59 6.14 6.85 9.77
CA PHE A 59 6.47 7.45 8.47
C PHE A 59 7.94 7.85 8.31
N ASN A 60 8.71 7.99 9.38
CA ASN A 60 10.12 8.42 9.31
C ASN A 60 11.10 7.30 9.64
N VAL A 61 10.77 6.42 10.61
CA VAL A 61 11.65 5.31 11.02
C VAL A 61 11.35 4.05 10.22
N VAL A 62 10.13 3.51 10.32
CA VAL A 62 9.72 2.34 9.53
C VAL A 62 9.61 2.72 8.05
N GLY A 63 9.05 3.90 7.77
CA GLY A 63 8.93 4.46 6.43
C GLY A 63 8.33 3.49 5.41
N PRO A 64 7.22 2.78 5.74
CA PRO A 64 6.68 1.75 4.85
C PRO A 64 6.29 2.42 3.52
N GLN A 65 6.39 1.66 2.44
CA GLN A 65 5.89 2.15 1.17
C GLN A 65 4.38 1.86 1.06
N CYS A 66 3.67 2.67 0.28
CA CYS A 66 2.25 2.46 -0.01
C CYS A 66 2.09 2.18 -1.50
N PHE A 67 0.94 1.64 -1.92
CA PHE A 67 0.69 1.40 -3.33
C PHE A 67 -0.50 2.20 -3.87
N LYS A 68 -0.53 2.37 -5.19
CA LYS A 68 -1.66 2.88 -5.97
C LYS A 68 -1.88 1.96 -7.16
N PHE A 69 -3.02 2.11 -7.83
CA PHE A 69 -3.28 1.41 -9.09
C PHE A 69 -2.86 2.27 -10.28
N ASN A 70 -2.21 1.64 -11.24
CA ASN A 70 -2.01 2.13 -12.60
C ASN A 70 -2.81 1.26 -13.56
N LYS A 71 -3.20 1.83 -14.71
CA LYS A 71 -3.74 1.03 -15.81
C LYS A 71 -2.57 0.56 -16.66
N GLU A 72 -2.45 -0.73 -16.83
CA GLU A 72 -1.37 -1.33 -17.62
C GLU A 72 -1.96 -2.43 -18.51
N THR A 73 -1.41 -2.55 -19.73
CA THR A 73 -1.74 -3.66 -20.61
C THR A 73 -1.06 -4.91 -20.07
N THR A 74 -1.86 -5.82 -19.54
CA THR A 74 -1.40 -7.05 -18.92
C THR A 74 -1.99 -8.25 -19.63
N CYS A 75 -1.34 -9.40 -19.44
CA CYS A 75 -1.89 -10.66 -19.89
C CYS A 75 -3.08 -11.07 -18.99
N LEU A 76 -4.30 -11.03 -19.53
CA LEU A 76 -5.53 -11.39 -18.83
C LEU A 76 -5.72 -12.91 -18.76
N GLN A 77 -5.29 -13.62 -19.81
CA GLN A 77 -5.33 -15.07 -19.88
C GLN A 77 -4.01 -15.64 -20.36
N ARG A 78 -3.50 -16.68 -19.68
CA ARG A 78 -2.28 -17.39 -20.05
C ARG A 78 -2.59 -18.79 -20.56
N PHE A 79 -1.77 -19.27 -21.50
CA PHE A 79 -1.70 -20.68 -21.87
C PHE A 79 -1.00 -21.49 -20.76
N TRP A 80 -1.22 -22.81 -20.74
CA TRP A 80 -0.59 -23.71 -19.76
C TRP A 80 0.94 -23.72 -19.82
N TRP A 81 1.54 -23.54 -21.00
CA TRP A 81 3.00 -23.38 -21.21
C TRP A 81 3.52 -21.99 -20.81
N GLY A 82 2.68 -21.11 -20.27
CA GLY A 82 3.07 -19.81 -19.72
C GLY A 82 3.01 -18.61 -20.67
N GLY A 83 2.75 -18.83 -21.97
CA GLY A 83 2.55 -17.76 -22.96
C GLY A 83 1.26 -16.97 -22.72
N CYS A 84 1.18 -15.75 -23.25
CA CYS A 84 -0.04 -14.94 -23.14
C CYS A 84 -1.04 -15.25 -24.26
N ARG A 85 -2.29 -15.52 -23.89
CA ARG A 85 -3.40 -15.75 -24.83
C ARG A 85 -4.13 -14.46 -25.16
N GLU A 86 -4.39 -13.63 -24.17
CA GLU A 86 -5.17 -12.40 -24.33
C GLU A 86 -4.55 -11.24 -23.54
N TRP A 87 -4.34 -10.13 -24.24
CA TRP A 87 -3.86 -8.87 -23.66
C TRP A 87 -5.03 -7.93 -23.42
N GLY A 88 -5.03 -7.23 -22.30
CA GLY A 88 -6.01 -6.19 -22.02
C GLY A 88 -5.61 -5.29 -20.86
N GLU A 89 -6.31 -4.18 -20.71
CA GLU A 89 -6.06 -3.24 -19.63
C GLU A 89 -6.49 -3.82 -18.27
N SER A 90 -5.58 -3.82 -17.30
CA SER A 90 -5.91 -4.15 -15.91
C SER A 90 -5.33 -3.12 -14.92
N LYS A 91 -5.83 -3.16 -13.69
CA LYS A 91 -5.34 -2.31 -12.60
C LYS A 91 -4.21 -3.02 -11.86
N VAL A 92 -2.98 -2.63 -12.16
CA VAL A 92 -1.76 -3.14 -11.51
C VAL A 92 -1.36 -2.21 -10.38
N ALA A 93 -0.96 -2.77 -9.25
CA ALA A 93 -0.42 -1.98 -8.17
C ALA A 93 1.01 -1.50 -8.50
N TYR A 94 1.33 -0.26 -8.14
CA TYR A 94 2.70 0.21 -8.13
C TYR A 94 3.01 0.84 -6.79
N VAL A 95 4.21 0.55 -6.30
CA VAL A 95 4.63 0.95 -4.95
C VAL A 95 5.29 2.33 -5.01
N LYS A 96 4.99 3.18 -4.04
CA LYS A 96 5.51 4.55 -3.93
C LYS A 96 6.07 4.82 -2.53
N LYS A 97 7.20 5.52 -2.48
CA LYS A 97 7.75 6.08 -1.23
C LYS A 97 6.77 7.10 -0.61
N GLN A 98 6.66 7.06 0.71
CA GLN A 98 5.82 7.99 1.45
C GLN A 98 6.57 9.26 1.80
N ARG A 99 5.85 10.39 1.93
CA ARG A 99 6.43 11.62 2.47
C ARG A 99 6.68 11.44 3.97
N ARG A 100 7.74 12.05 4.50
CA ARG A 100 7.99 12.11 5.95
C ARG A 100 6.84 12.77 6.71
N PHE A 101 6.65 12.35 7.95
CA PHE A 101 5.77 13.00 8.91
C PHE A 101 6.48 14.22 9.49
N LYS A 102 5.84 15.38 9.31
CA LYS A 102 6.23 16.67 9.86
C LYS A 102 5.24 17.02 10.95
#